data_AF-A0A3M3A9R6-F1
#
_entry.id   AF-A0A3M3A9R6-F1
#
_cell.length_a   1.000
_cell.length_b   1.000
_cell.length_c   1.000
_cell.angle_alpha   90.00
_cell.angle_beta   90.00
_cell.angle_gamma   90.00
#
_symmetry.space_group_name_H-M   'P 1'
#
loop_
_entity.id
_entity.type
_entity.pdbx_description
1 polymer ?
#
loop_
_entity_poly.entity_id
_entity_poly.type
_entity_poly.pdbx_seq_one_letter_code
_entity_poly.pdbx_strand_id
1 'polypeptide(L)'
;KGLSLRQGTIVDATIIHAPCSTKNEEGKRDPEMHQTKKGNQYFFGMKAHIGADAESGLVHHVHGTAANVADVTQVAELLHGEESAVYADAGYISVEKREEHESREVIWQIAARRSTYSRFNKRSVLYKAKRKIEYCKAQTRAKVEHPFRVIKRHVSVVQLSVVSLISKGVELNIPSLGL
;
A
#
# COMPACT_ATOMS: atom_id res chain seq x y z
N LYS A 1 7.91 15.94 22.42
CA LYS A 1 9.04 14.98 22.24
C LYS A 1 8.89 14.42 20.84
N GLY A 2 9.78 14.78 19.92
CA GLY A 2 9.65 14.50 18.48
C GLY A 2 9.70 13.01 18.17
N LEU A 3 8.84 12.57 17.25
CA LEU A 3 8.87 11.23 16.66
C LEU A 3 10.14 11.12 15.84
N SER A 4 11.16 10.44 16.33
CA SER A 4 12.31 10.09 15.51
C SER A 4 11.86 9.01 14.53
N LEU A 5 11.65 9.36 13.26
CA LEU A 5 11.49 8.44 12.14
C LEU A 5 12.69 7.48 12.15
N ARG A 6 12.49 6.27 12.69
CA ARG A 6 13.49 5.21 12.61
C ARG A 6 13.10 4.27 11.48
N GLN A 7 13.41 4.75 10.27
CA GLN A 7 14.08 3.97 9.23
C GLN A 7 13.30 2.87 8.49
N GLY A 8 12.02 2.62 8.78
CA GLY A 8 11.21 1.66 8.02
C GLY A 8 9.95 2.27 7.44
N THR A 9 9.64 1.98 6.18
CA THR A 9 8.38 2.38 5.52
C THR A 9 7.56 1.17 5.11
N ILE A 10 6.26 1.21 5.38
CA ILE A 10 5.27 0.27 4.87
C ILE A 10 4.69 0.85 3.58
N VAL A 11 4.73 0.05 2.52
CA VAL A 11 4.12 0.35 1.23
C VAL A 11 2.98 -0.64 1.01
N ASP A 12 1.77 -0.11 0.82
CA ASP A 12 0.60 -0.93 0.55
C ASP A 12 -0.44 -0.15 -0.27
N ALA A 13 -1.36 -0.88 -0.89
CA ALA A 13 -2.38 -0.30 -1.76
C ALA A 13 -3.77 -0.86 -1.48
N THR A 14 -4.79 -0.03 -1.68
CA THR A 14 -6.18 -0.44 -1.53
C THR A 14 -7.07 0.08 -2.65
N ILE A 15 -7.99 -0.76 -3.11
CA ILE A 15 -8.99 -0.37 -4.09
C ILE A 15 -10.06 0.47 -3.39
N ILE A 16 -10.35 1.62 -3.98
CA ILE A 16 -11.48 2.48 -3.66
C ILE A 16 -12.53 2.23 -4.74
N HIS A 17 -13.62 1.57 -4.34
CA HIS A 17 -14.67 1.18 -5.27
C HIS A 17 -15.60 2.34 -5.60
N ALA A 18 -15.91 2.50 -6.87
CA ALA A 18 -16.89 3.43 -7.40
C ALA A 18 -17.94 2.67 -8.26
N PRO A 19 -19.20 3.11 -8.30
CA PRO A 19 -20.16 2.62 -9.27
C PRO A 19 -19.63 2.71 -10.71
N CYS A 20 -19.91 1.73 -11.57
CA CYS A 20 -19.48 1.77 -12.97
C CYS A 20 -20.05 2.98 -13.76
N SER A 21 -21.12 3.60 -13.26
CA SER A 21 -21.74 4.80 -13.82
C SER A 21 -21.10 6.11 -13.34
N THR A 22 -20.07 6.06 -12.49
CA THR A 22 -19.38 7.25 -11.99
C THR A 22 -18.81 8.06 -13.16
N LYS A 23 -19.14 9.34 -13.14
CA LYS A 23 -18.70 10.36 -14.10
C LYS A 23 -17.92 11.43 -13.35
N ASN A 24 -16.98 12.06 -14.01
CA ASN A 24 -16.28 13.23 -13.48
C ASN A 24 -17.22 14.46 -13.43
N GLU A 25 -16.71 15.58 -12.93
CA GLU A 25 -17.48 16.83 -12.81
C GLU A 25 -18.05 17.32 -14.16
N GLU A 26 -17.41 16.97 -15.28
CA GLU A 26 -17.88 17.28 -16.64
C GLU A 26 -18.91 16.28 -17.19
N GLY A 27 -19.33 15.28 -16.41
CA GLY A 27 -20.30 14.27 -16.83
C GLY A 27 -19.74 13.21 -17.81
N LYS A 28 -18.41 13.15 -17.97
CA LYS A 28 -17.68 12.16 -18.77
C LYS A 28 -17.17 11.02 -17.89
N ARG A 29 -16.79 9.91 -18.51
CA ARG A 29 -16.11 8.83 -17.79
C ARG A 29 -14.77 9.37 -17.30
N ASP A 30 -14.52 9.19 -16.01
CA ASP A 30 -13.27 9.64 -15.38
C ASP A 30 -12.10 8.76 -15.88
N PRO A 31 -11.05 9.34 -16.51
CA PRO A 31 -9.88 8.58 -16.96
C PRO A 31 -9.07 7.99 -15.80
N GLU A 32 -9.25 8.46 -14.56
CA GLU A 32 -8.63 7.88 -13.37
C GLU A 32 -9.43 6.70 -12.80
N MET A 33 -10.58 6.35 -13.41
CA MET A 33 -11.46 5.26 -12.96
C MET A 33 -11.48 4.11 -13.96
N HIS A 34 -10.91 2.97 -13.54
CA HIS A 34 -10.81 1.78 -14.39
C HIS A 34 -11.28 0.52 -13.67
N GLN A 35 -11.64 -0.50 -14.45
CA GLN A 35 -11.96 -1.81 -13.92
C GLN A 35 -10.68 -2.58 -13.57
N THR A 36 -10.73 -3.34 -12.49
CA THR A 36 -9.67 -4.28 -12.10
C THR A 36 -10.29 -5.54 -11.53
N LYS A 37 -9.54 -6.65 -11.55
CA LYS A 37 -9.97 -7.92 -10.97
C LYS A 37 -9.12 -8.23 -9.75
N LYS A 38 -9.75 -8.34 -8.59
CA LYS A 38 -9.10 -8.79 -7.35
C LYS A 38 -9.71 -10.10 -6.92
N GLY A 39 -8.92 -11.18 -6.95
CA GLY A 39 -9.43 -12.54 -6.78
C GLY A 39 -10.44 -12.88 -7.88
N ASN A 40 -11.66 -13.28 -7.50
CA ASN A 40 -12.75 -13.59 -8.43
C ASN A 40 -13.76 -12.45 -8.61
N GLN A 41 -13.51 -11.28 -8.02
CA GLN A 41 -14.42 -10.13 -8.08
C GLN A 41 -13.83 -9.02 -8.95
N TYR A 42 -14.71 -8.40 -9.75
CA TYR A 42 -14.40 -7.20 -10.52
C TYR A 42 -14.78 -5.96 -9.72
N PHE A 43 -13.91 -4.95 -9.77
CA PHE A 43 -14.11 -3.67 -9.12
C PHE A 43 -13.90 -2.58 -10.18
N PHE A 44 -14.74 -1.55 -10.16
CA PHE A 44 -14.48 -0.31 -10.89
C PHE A 44 -14.07 0.75 -9.89
N GLY A 45 -13.04 1.54 -10.22
CA GLY A 45 -12.62 2.65 -9.38
C GLY A 45 -11.14 2.99 -9.51
N MET A 46 -10.57 3.43 -8.39
CA MET A 46 -9.17 3.82 -8.26
C MET A 46 -8.46 2.95 -7.21
N LYS A 47 -7.14 3.09 -7.12
CA LYS A 47 -6.31 2.61 -6.02
C LYS A 47 -5.73 3.78 -5.27
N ALA A 48 -5.70 3.67 -3.95
CA ALA A 48 -4.89 4.52 -3.09
C ALA A 48 -3.68 3.71 -2.61
N HIS A 49 -2.50 4.19 -2.99
CA HIS A 49 -1.19 3.70 -2.55
C HIS A 49 -0.75 4.57 -1.38
N ILE A 50 -0.19 3.96 -0.33
CA ILE A 50 0.28 4.71 0.83
C ILE A 50 1.72 4.33 1.20
N GLY A 51 2.46 5.34 1.64
CA GLY A 51 3.68 5.19 2.43
C GLY A 51 3.36 5.51 3.88
N ALA A 52 3.69 4.60 4.80
CA ALA A 52 3.49 4.79 6.22
C ALA A 52 4.72 4.38 7.03
N ASP A 53 5.00 5.10 8.12
CA ASP A 53 6.11 4.77 9.01
C ASP A 53 5.86 3.38 9.65
N ALA A 54 6.85 2.50 9.57
CA ALA A 54 6.72 1.09 9.96
C ALA A 54 6.61 0.91 11.48
N GLU A 55 7.07 1.88 12.27
CA GLU A 55 6.99 1.84 13.72
C GLU A 55 5.63 2.32 14.22
N SER A 56 5.23 3.53 13.83
CA SER A 56 4.02 4.21 14.30
C SER A 56 2.77 3.88 13.49
N GLY A 57 2.91 3.48 12.22
CA GLY A 57 1.79 3.33 11.28
C GLY A 57 1.23 4.65 10.75
N LEU A 58 1.90 5.77 11.03
CA LEU A 58 1.50 7.08 10.51
C LEU A 58 1.73 7.16 9.01
N VAL A 59 0.67 7.47 8.26
CA VAL A 59 0.75 7.68 6.81
C VAL A 59 1.45 9.00 6.55
N HIS A 60 2.54 8.95 5.79
CA HIS A 60 3.30 10.13 5.37
C HIS A 60 3.10 10.44 3.88
N HIS A 61 2.60 9.49 3.08
CA HIS A 61 2.31 9.72 1.68
C HIS A 61 1.07 8.95 1.22
N VAL A 62 0.27 9.57 0.34
CA VAL A 62 -0.87 8.93 -0.33
C VAL A 62 -0.84 9.30 -1.80
N HIS A 63 -0.88 8.30 -2.67
CA HIS A 63 -0.90 8.48 -4.12
C HIS A 63 -2.09 7.75 -4.74
N GLY A 64 -2.84 8.42 -5.60
CA GLY A 64 -4.02 7.87 -6.27
C GLY A 64 -3.74 7.51 -7.71
N THR A 65 -4.15 6.32 -8.13
CA THR A 65 -4.08 5.91 -9.54
C THR A 65 -5.34 5.17 -9.97
N ALA A 66 -5.51 4.99 -11.28
CA ALA A 66 -6.48 4.05 -11.80
C ALA A 66 -6.29 2.63 -11.25
N ALA A 67 -7.39 1.89 -11.06
CA ALA A 67 -7.34 0.60 -10.37
C ALA A 67 -6.62 -0.52 -11.14
N ASN A 68 -6.35 -0.33 -12.42
CA ASN A 68 -5.57 -1.25 -13.27
C ASN A 68 -4.06 -1.02 -13.18
N VAL A 69 -3.60 0.09 -12.59
CA VAL A 69 -2.17 0.37 -12.41
C VAL A 69 -1.56 -0.67 -11.46
N ALA A 70 -0.37 -1.14 -11.80
CA ALA A 70 0.36 -2.14 -11.02
C ALA A 70 0.98 -1.48 -9.79
N ASP A 71 0.75 -2.04 -8.60
CA ASP A 71 1.16 -1.40 -7.34
C ASP A 71 2.69 -1.25 -7.25
N VAL A 72 3.42 -2.21 -7.80
CA VAL A 72 4.89 -2.22 -7.86
C VAL A 72 5.49 -1.05 -8.65
N THR A 73 4.73 -0.37 -9.53
CA THR A 73 5.22 0.80 -10.27
C THR A 73 5.11 2.10 -9.47
N GLN A 74 4.37 2.09 -8.37
CA GLN A 74 4.07 3.29 -7.58
C GLN A 74 4.97 3.44 -6.35
N VAL A 75 5.84 2.47 -6.09
CA VAL A 75 6.66 2.45 -4.87
C VAL A 75 7.61 3.63 -4.79
N ALA A 76 8.20 4.06 -5.91
CA ALA A 76 9.12 5.20 -5.93
C ALA A 76 8.48 6.50 -5.41
N GLU A 77 7.20 6.73 -5.74
CA GLU A 77 6.43 7.88 -5.28
C GLU A 77 6.10 7.82 -3.79
N LEU A 78 6.10 6.63 -3.18
CA LEU A 78 5.75 6.44 -1.77
C LEU A 78 6.94 6.57 -0.80
N LEU A 79 8.15 6.74 -1.33
CA LEU A 79 9.39 6.75 -0.55
C LEU A 79 10.05 8.13 -0.59
N HIS A 80 10.62 8.54 0.54
CA HIS A 80 11.31 9.82 0.71
C HIS A 80 12.81 9.73 0.41
N GLY A 81 13.37 8.53 0.30
CA GLY A 81 14.78 8.29 -0.03
C GLY A 81 15.69 8.10 1.19
N GLU A 82 15.18 8.32 2.39
CA GLU A 82 15.92 8.15 3.66
C GLU A 82 15.58 6.82 4.38
N GLU A 83 14.75 5.97 3.76
CA GLU A 83 14.37 4.68 4.33
C GLU A 83 15.55 3.74 4.45
N SER A 84 15.65 2.98 5.56
CA SER A 84 16.58 1.86 5.65
C SER A 84 15.91 0.52 5.36
N ALA A 85 14.57 0.44 5.43
CA ALA A 85 13.80 -0.75 5.13
C ALA A 85 12.43 -0.43 4.52
N VAL A 86 11.98 -1.24 3.55
CA VAL A 86 10.61 -1.18 3.01
C VAL A 86 9.88 -2.49 3.28
N TYR A 87 8.69 -2.41 3.87
CA TYR A 87 7.79 -3.54 4.12
C TYR A 87 6.62 -3.50 3.15
N ALA A 88 6.44 -4.57 2.38
CA ALA A 88 5.36 -4.61 1.39
C ALA A 88 4.77 -6.01 1.20
N ASP A 89 3.67 -6.08 0.46
CA ASP A 89 2.95 -7.32 0.17
C ASP A 89 3.61 -8.18 -0.92
N ALA A 90 3.12 -9.40 -1.10
CA ALA A 90 3.65 -10.34 -2.09
C ALA A 90 3.34 -9.95 -3.55
N GLY A 91 2.54 -8.91 -3.78
CA GLY A 91 2.32 -8.24 -5.05
C GLY A 91 3.47 -7.30 -5.44
N TYR A 92 4.27 -6.86 -4.47
CA TYR A 92 5.49 -6.05 -4.69
C TYR A 92 6.76 -6.88 -4.87
N ILE A 93 6.63 -8.20 -5.09
CA ILE A 93 7.79 -9.03 -5.45
C ILE A 93 8.46 -8.42 -6.69
N SER A 94 9.80 -8.35 -6.69
CA SER A 94 10.65 -7.77 -7.74
C SER A 94 10.72 -6.24 -7.79
N VAL A 95 10.12 -5.54 -6.82
CA VAL A 95 10.30 -4.08 -6.70
C VAL A 95 11.77 -3.69 -6.64
N GLU A 96 12.59 -4.51 -5.98
CA GLU A 96 14.02 -4.27 -5.80
C GLU A 96 14.83 -4.32 -7.11
N LYS A 97 14.24 -4.87 -8.17
CA LYS A 97 14.90 -5.07 -9.47
C LYS A 97 14.61 -3.99 -10.49
N ARG A 98 13.79 -3.01 -10.13
CA ARG A 98 13.39 -1.97 -11.07
C ARG A 98 14.44 -0.85 -11.07
N GLU A 99 14.59 -0.21 -12.23
CA GLU A 99 15.54 0.87 -12.46
C GLU A 99 15.38 2.02 -11.45
N GLU A 100 14.13 2.32 -11.02
CA GLU A 100 13.84 3.39 -10.06
C GLU A 100 14.41 3.11 -8.64
N HIS A 101 14.89 1.90 -8.39
CA HIS A 101 15.34 1.42 -7.09
C HIS A 101 16.77 0.88 -7.09
N GLU A 102 17.49 0.88 -8.23
CA GLU A 102 18.85 0.32 -8.33
C GLU A 102 19.87 1.01 -7.42
N SER A 103 19.76 2.34 -7.27
CA SER A 103 20.67 3.14 -6.44
C SER A 103 20.25 3.22 -4.97
N ARG A 104 19.14 2.58 -4.58
CA ARG A 104 18.58 2.71 -3.23
C ARG A 104 19.21 1.69 -2.29
N GLU A 105 19.88 2.18 -1.24
CA GLU A 105 20.43 1.36 -0.17
C GLU A 105 19.37 0.99 0.87
N VAL A 106 18.40 0.15 0.48
CA VAL A 106 17.25 -0.19 1.32
C VAL A 106 17.07 -1.70 1.48
N ILE A 107 16.69 -2.13 2.68
CA ILE A 107 16.35 -3.52 2.97
C ILE A 107 14.89 -3.79 2.57
N TRP A 108 14.69 -4.57 1.52
CA TRP A 108 13.37 -4.96 1.05
C TRP A 108 12.80 -6.15 1.86
N GLN A 109 11.78 -5.88 2.69
CA GLN A 109 11.05 -6.83 3.51
C GLN A 109 9.70 -7.20 2.86
N ILE A 110 9.77 -7.77 1.65
CA ILE A 110 8.59 -8.22 0.91
C ILE A 110 8.04 -9.51 1.50
N ALA A 111 6.72 -9.59 1.67
CA ALA A 111 6.05 -10.79 2.15
C ALA A 111 6.25 -11.97 1.20
N ALA A 112 6.69 -13.10 1.74
CA ALA A 112 6.85 -14.32 0.96
C ALA A 112 5.49 -14.98 0.70
N ARG A 113 5.30 -15.52 -0.51
CA ARG A 113 4.14 -16.38 -0.78
C ARG A 113 4.21 -17.64 0.08
N ARG A 114 3.05 -18.08 0.59
CA ARG A 114 2.96 -19.29 1.43
C ARG A 114 3.57 -20.53 0.76
N SER A 115 3.44 -20.65 -0.56
CA SER A 115 4.01 -21.74 -1.37
C SER A 115 5.54 -21.83 -1.27
N THR A 116 6.23 -20.72 -1.02
CA THR A 116 7.69 -20.66 -0.96
C THR A 116 8.26 -21.44 0.23
N TYR A 117 7.55 -21.50 1.35
CA TYR A 117 8.00 -22.18 2.56
C TYR A 117 7.10 -23.34 3.01
N SER A 118 5.96 -23.56 2.36
CA SER A 118 5.13 -24.75 2.63
C SER A 118 5.76 -26.07 2.20
N ARG A 119 6.82 -26.02 1.37
CA ARG A 119 7.58 -27.19 0.91
C ARG A 119 8.47 -27.78 2.01
N PHE A 120 8.78 -27.02 3.06
CA PHE A 120 9.55 -27.52 4.19
C PHE A 120 8.65 -28.32 5.15
N ASN A 121 9.23 -29.34 5.79
CA ASN A 121 8.56 -30.06 6.87
C ASN A 121 8.18 -29.08 8.00
N LYS A 122 6.91 -29.08 8.42
CA LYS A 122 6.38 -28.20 9.48
C LYS A 122 7.12 -28.33 10.82
N ARG A 123 7.72 -29.49 11.09
CA ARG A 123 8.51 -29.74 12.30
C ARG A 123 9.93 -29.18 12.21
N SER A 124 10.42 -28.84 11.02
CA SER A 124 11.79 -28.36 10.83
C SER A 124 11.98 -26.97 11.45
N VAL A 125 13.20 -26.74 11.97
CA VAL A 125 13.62 -25.45 12.53
C VAL A 125 13.51 -24.34 11.47
N LEU A 126 13.90 -24.64 10.23
CA LEU A 126 13.85 -23.70 9.11
C LEU A 126 12.41 -23.26 8.80
N TYR A 127 11.43 -24.17 8.82
CA TYR A 127 10.02 -23.82 8.62
C TYR A 127 9.53 -22.88 9.72
N LYS A 128 9.83 -23.21 10.98
CA LYS A 128 9.41 -22.40 12.15
C LYS A 128 10.04 -21.01 12.12
N ALA A 129 11.33 -20.92 11.79
CA ALA A 129 12.04 -19.65 11.66
C ALA A 129 11.44 -18.77 10.55
N LYS A 130 11.25 -19.33 9.34
CA LYS A 130 10.60 -18.60 8.24
C LYS A 130 9.20 -18.12 8.60
N ARG A 131 8.39 -18.97 9.24
CA ARG A 131 7.05 -18.60 9.69
C ARG A 131 7.08 -17.45 10.69
N LYS A 132 8.06 -17.43 11.60
CA LYS A 132 8.23 -16.34 12.57
C LYS A 132 8.59 -15.02 11.88
N ILE A 133 9.49 -15.05 10.90
CA ILE A 133 9.86 -13.87 10.09
C ILE A 133 8.64 -13.33 9.35
N GLU A 134 7.92 -14.18 8.63
CA GLU A 134 6.72 -13.76 7.88
C GLU A 134 5.60 -13.27 8.79
N TYR A 135 5.49 -13.82 10.00
CA TYR A 135 4.57 -13.30 11.02
C TYR A 135 4.98 -11.89 11.47
N CYS A 136 6.26 -11.63 11.73
CA CYS A 136 6.75 -10.29 12.09
C CYS A 136 6.51 -9.26 10.96
N LYS A 137 6.74 -9.64 9.70
CA LYS A 137 6.41 -8.78 8.55
C LYS A 137 4.91 -8.46 8.49
N ALA A 138 4.06 -9.47 8.69
CA ALA A 138 2.61 -9.28 8.71
C ALA A 138 2.15 -8.39 9.87
N GLN A 139 2.73 -8.53 11.07
CA GLN A 139 2.44 -7.64 12.21
C GLN A 139 2.82 -6.19 11.93
N THR A 140 3.97 -5.96 11.27
CA THR A 140 4.39 -4.62 10.85
C THR A 140 3.36 -4.03 9.89
N ARG A 141 2.98 -4.79 8.86
CA ARG A 141 1.98 -4.36 7.87
C ARG A 141 0.57 -4.18 8.43
N ALA A 142 0.18 -4.88 9.49
CA ALA A 142 -1.14 -4.71 10.08
C ALA A 142 -1.40 -3.26 10.57
N LYS A 143 -0.34 -2.47 10.81
CA LYS A 143 -0.44 -1.06 11.21
C LYS A 143 -1.16 -0.19 10.19
N VAL A 144 -1.07 -0.51 8.89
CA VAL A 144 -1.77 0.26 7.85
C VAL A 144 -3.24 -0.13 7.67
N GLU A 145 -3.73 -1.18 8.36
CA GLU A 145 -5.14 -1.57 8.28
C GLU A 145 -6.09 -0.49 8.78
N HIS A 146 -5.71 0.22 9.85
CA HIS A 146 -6.52 1.31 10.40
C HIS A 146 -6.58 2.51 9.43
N PRO A 147 -5.45 3.06 8.92
CA PRO A 147 -5.47 4.07 7.88
C PRO A 147 -6.32 3.69 6.66
N PHE A 148 -6.21 2.46 6.17
CA PHE A 148 -7.06 2.01 5.05
C PHE A 148 -8.54 2.00 5.38
N ARG A 149 -8.92 1.64 6.62
CA ARG A 149 -10.31 1.71 7.06
C ARG A 149 -10.82 3.15 7.06
N VAL A 150 -10.00 4.10 7.50
CA VAL A 150 -10.33 5.53 7.51
C VAL A 150 -10.50 6.03 6.07
N ILE A 151 -9.53 5.78 5.19
CA ILE A 151 -9.55 6.17 3.77
C ILE A 151 -10.81 5.61 3.10
N LYS A 152 -11.07 4.30 3.24
CA LYS A 152 -12.25 3.68 2.62
C LYS A 152 -13.55 4.29 3.10
N ARG A 153 -13.69 4.58 4.39
CA ARG A 153 -14.90 5.22 4.93
C ARG A 153 -15.08 6.63 4.39
N HIS A 154 -14.04 7.47 4.41
CA HIS A 154 -14.15 8.87 4.01
C HIS A 154 -14.34 9.02 2.50
N VAL A 155 -13.62 8.25 1.70
CA VAL A 155 -13.74 8.32 0.23
C VAL A 155 -15.04 7.68 -0.26
N SER A 156 -15.57 6.66 0.43
CA SER A 156 -16.88 6.08 0.06
C SER A 156 -18.07 7.02 0.23
N VAL A 157 -17.95 8.05 1.08
CA VAL A 157 -19.02 9.03 1.36
C VAL A 157 -18.92 10.26 0.43
N VAL A 158 -17.73 10.59 -0.07
CA VAL A 158 -17.47 11.81 -0.83
C VAL A 158 -16.99 11.43 -2.23
N GLN A 159 -17.93 11.07 -3.11
CA GLN A 159 -17.65 10.38 -4.38
C GLN A 159 -16.99 11.22 -5.50
N LEU A 160 -16.72 12.52 -5.33
CA LEU A 160 -16.22 13.35 -6.44
C LEU A 160 -15.00 14.23 -6.10
N SER A 161 -14.88 14.80 -4.91
CA SER A 161 -13.80 15.77 -4.61
C SER A 161 -12.50 15.16 -4.06
N VAL A 162 -12.56 14.00 -3.40
CA VAL A 162 -11.38 13.38 -2.78
C VAL A 162 -10.49 12.66 -3.79
N VAL A 163 -11.06 12.20 -4.91
CA VAL A 163 -10.34 11.57 -6.02
C VAL A 163 -9.31 12.54 -6.61
N SER A 164 -9.73 13.77 -6.93
CA SER A 164 -8.83 14.84 -7.40
C SER A 164 -7.77 15.25 -6.37
N LEU A 165 -8.05 15.12 -5.06
CA LEU A 165 -7.10 15.49 -4.01
C LEU A 165 -6.04 14.41 -3.82
N ILE A 166 -6.42 13.14 -3.91
CA ILE A 166 -5.50 12.01 -3.79
C ILE A 166 -4.63 11.87 -5.05
N SER A 167 -5.14 12.17 -6.26
CA SER A 167 -4.33 12.14 -7.48
C SER A 167 -3.32 13.29 -7.58
N LYS A 168 -3.54 14.40 -6.87
CA LYS A 168 -2.62 15.56 -6.81
C LYS A 168 -1.49 15.44 -5.77
N GLY A 169 -1.30 14.27 -5.15
CA GLY A 169 -0.21 14.06 -4.18
C GLY A 169 -0.37 14.92 -2.92
N VAL A 170 -1.60 15.11 -2.44
CA VAL A 170 -1.84 15.82 -1.19
C VAL A 170 -1.36 14.95 -0.01
N GLU A 171 -0.45 15.49 0.81
CA GLU A 171 -0.21 15.01 2.18
C GLU A 171 -1.52 15.11 2.96
N LEU A 172 -2.35 14.06 2.89
CA LEU A 172 -3.48 13.93 3.78
C LEU A 172 -2.91 13.69 5.16
N ASN A 173 -2.82 14.76 5.96
CA ASN A 173 -2.57 14.67 7.39
C ASN A 173 -3.78 13.97 8.01
N ILE A 174 -3.81 12.64 7.95
CA ILE A 174 -4.84 11.81 8.58
C ILE A 174 -4.60 11.96 10.08
N PRO A 175 -5.42 12.74 10.81
CA PRO A 175 -5.23 12.87 12.24
C PRO A 175 -5.41 11.48 12.82
N SER A 176 -4.47 11.04 13.66
CA SER A 176 -4.68 9.91 14.55
C SER A 176 -5.87 10.25 15.44
N LEU A 177 -7.09 9.92 15.00
CA LEU A 177 -8.28 10.01 15.81
C LEU A 177 -8.12 8.96 16.90
N GLY A 178 -7.89 9.46 18.12
CA GLY A 178 -7.37 8.71 19.25
C GLY A 178 -8.17 7.46 19.60
N LEU A 179 -7.38 6.47 20.04
CA LEU A 179 -7.71 5.28 20.86
C LEU A 179 -8.80 4.34 20.33
#